data_AF-A0A9R1P8Y4-F1
#
_entry.id   AF-A0A9R1P8Y4-F1
#
_cell.length_a   1.000
_cell.length_b   1.000
_cell.length_c   1.000
_cell.angle_alpha   90.00
_cell.angle_beta   90.00
_cell.angle_gamma   90.00
#
_symmetry.space_group_name_H-M   'P 1'
#
loop_
_entity.id
_entity.type
_entity.pdbx_description
1 polymer ?
#
loop_
_entity_poly.entity_id
_entity_poly.type
_entity_poly.pdbx_seq_one_letter_code
_entity_poly.pdbx_strand_id
1 'polypeptide(L)'
;MIEFCLDSNLSMVLDRASERLGTIRKERRMNIEMLESLLRDTSVKIFQAGGADSPVVTKRRSRMCVGVKASHKHLVPGGIVLSSSGSGVTYFMEPRDAVKLNNTEVKLSGDERAEELAVLGLLTSRIADSRTKIRHLMGKILELDLACARGSYALWINGVRPAFSDRDSSSESDPSGAYSVFIEGIRHPLLLEQSLGIAEESATTEATEVGKEQLSEDHPVPSMPVPLDMHVKNDTRIVVISGPNTGGKTATMKTLGLASLMSKAGMFFPAKGRPRLPWFDQVLADIGDHQVVSVF
;
A
#
# COMPACT_ATOMS: atom_id res chain seq x y z
N MET A 1 5.70 1.39 -23.95
CA MET A 1 5.63 2.82 -24.38
C MET A 1 5.75 3.78 -23.20
N ILE A 2 5.04 3.57 -22.09
CA ILE A 2 5.25 4.38 -20.87
C ILE A 2 6.70 4.20 -20.34
N GLU A 3 7.18 2.96 -20.21
CA GLU A 3 8.58 2.64 -19.86
C GLU A 3 9.63 3.16 -20.86
N PHE A 4 9.21 3.46 -22.09
CA PHE A 4 10.10 4.07 -23.07
C PHE A 4 10.31 5.55 -22.76
N CYS A 5 9.28 6.24 -22.28
CA CYS A 5 9.28 7.66 -21.99
C CYS A 5 9.70 8.00 -20.56
N LEU A 6 9.53 7.08 -19.60
CA LEU A 6 9.74 7.32 -18.17
C LEU A 6 10.79 6.36 -17.61
N ASP A 7 11.62 6.88 -16.71
CA ASP A 7 12.45 6.08 -15.81
C ASP A 7 11.71 5.91 -14.47
N SER A 8 11.28 4.68 -14.19
CA SER A 8 10.53 4.33 -12.98
C SER A 8 11.36 4.46 -11.70
N ASN A 9 12.70 4.35 -11.78
CA ASN A 9 13.57 4.43 -10.60
C ASN A 9 13.89 5.89 -10.26
N LEU A 10 14.13 6.70 -11.29
CA LEU A 10 14.53 8.10 -11.13
C LEU A 10 13.35 9.08 -11.12
N SER A 11 12.13 8.60 -11.41
CA SER A 11 10.92 9.43 -11.57
C SER A 11 11.13 10.58 -12.57
N MET A 12 11.82 10.28 -13.67
CA MET A 12 12.23 11.26 -14.69
C MET A 12 11.62 10.94 -16.05
N VAL A 13 11.27 11.99 -16.80
CA VAL A 13 11.01 11.88 -18.24
C VAL A 13 12.34 11.75 -18.95
N LEU A 14 12.49 10.76 -19.82
CA LEU A 14 13.73 10.46 -20.53
C LEU A 14 13.92 11.34 -21.76
N ASP A 15 15.17 11.62 -22.16
CA ASP A 15 15.50 12.42 -23.35
C ASP A 15 14.84 11.84 -24.62
N ARG A 16 14.68 10.51 -24.67
CA ARG A 16 14.04 9.79 -25.79
C ARG A 16 12.51 9.90 -25.82
N ALA A 17 11.89 10.49 -24.80
CA ALA A 17 10.43 10.63 -24.74
C ALA A 17 9.89 11.59 -25.80
N SER A 18 10.70 12.59 -26.20
CA SER A 18 10.41 13.54 -27.28
C SER A 18 11.73 14.02 -27.88
N GLU A 19 11.81 14.07 -29.21
CA GLU A 19 12.99 14.62 -29.93
C GLU A 19 13.28 16.07 -29.50
N ARG A 20 12.21 16.85 -29.26
CA ARG A 20 12.31 18.22 -28.77
C ARG A 20 12.92 18.28 -27.37
N LEU A 21 12.50 17.40 -26.46
CA LEU A 21 13.06 17.32 -25.10
C LEU A 21 14.55 16.96 -25.14
N GLY A 22 14.93 15.96 -25.94
CA GLY A 22 16.33 15.58 -26.13
C GLY A 22 17.19 16.72 -26.69
N THR A 23 16.63 17.50 -27.63
CA THR A 23 17.30 18.68 -28.21
C THR A 23 17.50 19.78 -27.16
N ILE A 24 16.45 20.15 -26.42
CA ILE A 24 16.51 21.16 -25.35
C ILE A 24 17.54 20.77 -24.30
N ARG A 25 17.54 19.51 -23.83
CA ARG A 25 18.49 19.03 -22.82
C ARG A 25 19.93 19.02 -23.32
N LYS A 26 20.15 18.71 -24.60
CA LYS A 26 21.48 18.81 -25.22
C LYS A 26 21.96 20.26 -25.28
N GLU A 27 21.14 21.19 -25.75
CA GLU A 27 21.45 22.62 -25.77
C GLU A 27 21.74 23.17 -24.37
N ARG A 28 20.94 22.74 -23.38
CA ARG A 28 21.09 23.14 -21.99
C ARG A 28 22.41 22.65 -21.39
N ARG A 29 22.79 21.39 -21.61
CA ARG A 29 24.10 20.84 -21.19
C ARG A 29 25.24 21.67 -21.77
N MET A 30 25.21 21.96 -23.08
CA MET A 30 26.23 22.79 -23.73
C MET A 30 26.28 24.22 -23.18
N ASN A 31 25.12 24.84 -22.93
CA ASN A 31 25.03 26.20 -22.37
C ASN A 31 25.57 26.26 -20.93
N ILE A 32 25.26 25.26 -20.10
CA ILE A 32 25.78 25.14 -18.73
C ILE A 32 27.30 24.94 -18.75
N GLU A 33 27.83 24.06 -19.59
CA GLU A 33 29.29 23.85 -19.70
C GLU A 33 30.03 25.16 -20.07
N MET A 34 29.50 25.91 -21.06
CA MET A 34 30.05 27.22 -21.43
C MET A 34 29.96 28.24 -20.29
N LEU A 35 28.83 28.29 -19.61
CA LEU A 35 28.59 29.20 -18.48
C LEU A 35 29.52 28.89 -17.30
N GLU A 36 29.67 27.61 -16.96
CA GLU A 36 30.56 27.18 -15.89
C GLU A 36 32.02 27.48 -16.21
N SER A 37 32.47 27.23 -17.45
CA SER A 37 33.82 27.57 -17.87
C SER A 37 34.10 29.07 -17.70
N LEU A 38 33.19 29.92 -18.21
CA LEU A 38 33.33 31.38 -18.12
C LEU A 38 33.36 31.87 -16.68
N LEU A 39 32.47 31.33 -15.81
CA LEU A 39 32.42 31.72 -14.41
C LEU A 39 33.61 31.21 -13.61
N ARG A 40 34.13 30.00 -13.92
CA ARG A 40 35.37 29.49 -13.32
C ARG A 40 36.54 30.41 -13.66
N ASP A 41 36.73 30.74 -14.94
CA ASP A 41 37.81 31.64 -15.37
C ASP A 41 37.70 33.02 -14.71
N THR A 42 36.48 33.55 -14.62
CA THR A 42 36.22 34.84 -13.94
C THR A 42 36.52 34.74 -12.45
N SER A 43 36.11 33.65 -11.79
CA SER A 43 36.34 33.43 -10.36
C SER A 43 37.82 33.33 -10.01
N VAL A 44 38.63 32.70 -10.87
CA VAL A 44 40.08 32.59 -10.70
C VAL A 44 40.75 33.96 -10.83
N LYS A 45 40.34 34.78 -11.82
CA LYS A 45 40.85 36.15 -11.97
C LYS A 45 40.53 37.03 -10.75
N ILE A 46 39.32 36.92 -10.21
CA ILE A 46 38.92 37.64 -8.99
C ILE A 46 39.77 37.21 -7.79
N PHE A 47 40.00 35.90 -7.64
CA PHE A 47 40.82 35.36 -6.56
C PHE A 47 42.28 35.83 -6.65
N GLN A 48 42.89 35.76 -7.83
CA GLN A 48 44.27 36.23 -8.06
C GLN A 48 44.44 37.74 -7.80
N ALA A 49 43.39 38.52 -8.03
CA ALA A 49 43.35 39.95 -7.73
C ALA A 49 43.02 40.28 -6.25
N GLY A 50 42.94 39.29 -5.36
CA GLY A 50 42.62 39.46 -3.94
C GLY A 50 41.14 39.77 -3.64
N GLY A 51 40.29 39.68 -4.65
CA GLY A 51 38.86 40.00 -4.58
C GLY A 51 37.99 38.94 -3.94
N ALA A 52 38.52 37.76 -3.62
CA ALA A 52 37.82 36.67 -2.95
C ALA A 52 38.79 35.83 -2.11
N ASP A 53 38.28 35.14 -1.06
CA ASP A 53 39.09 34.22 -0.25
C ASP A 53 39.31 32.86 -0.94
N SER A 54 38.45 32.50 -1.89
CA SER A 54 38.56 31.33 -2.76
C SER A 54 37.75 31.56 -4.04
N PRO A 55 38.04 30.84 -5.14
CA PRO A 55 37.21 30.87 -6.34
C PRO A 55 35.85 30.24 -6.07
N VAL A 56 34.81 31.08 -5.92
CA VAL A 56 33.44 30.64 -5.64
C VAL A 56 32.54 30.89 -6.84
N VAL A 57 32.07 29.81 -7.45
CA VAL A 57 30.94 29.80 -8.39
C VAL A 57 29.74 29.22 -7.67
N THR A 58 28.61 29.93 -7.69
CA THR A 58 27.40 29.48 -7.00
C THR A 58 26.14 29.94 -7.72
N LYS A 59 24.99 29.35 -7.38
CA LYS A 59 23.69 29.70 -7.93
C LYS A 59 22.90 30.57 -6.94
N ARG A 60 22.45 31.75 -7.38
CA ARG A 60 21.60 32.67 -6.61
C ARG A 60 20.40 33.08 -7.44
N ARG A 61 19.19 32.98 -6.88
CA ARG A 61 17.92 33.31 -7.57
C ARG A 61 17.82 32.66 -8.96
N SER A 62 18.20 31.38 -9.02
CA SER A 62 18.24 30.58 -10.26
C SER A 62 19.27 31.00 -11.32
N ARG A 63 20.17 31.93 -11.04
CA ARG A 63 21.24 32.37 -11.94
C ARG A 63 22.62 32.01 -11.37
N MET A 64 23.56 31.63 -12.23
CA MET A 64 24.92 31.33 -11.82
C MET A 64 25.73 32.63 -11.68
N CYS A 65 26.56 32.71 -10.66
CA CYS A 65 27.29 33.91 -10.27
C CYS A 65 28.59 33.61 -9.55
N VAL A 66 29.43 34.63 -9.43
CA VAL A 66 30.71 34.59 -8.71
C VAL A 66 30.64 35.42 -7.42
N GLY A 67 31.36 34.98 -6.40
CA GLY A 67 31.52 35.73 -5.15
C GLY A 67 32.66 36.75 -5.25
N VAL A 68 32.41 37.99 -4.81
CA VAL A 68 33.40 39.08 -4.76
C VAL A 68 33.27 39.83 -3.44
N LYS A 69 34.38 40.14 -2.78
CA LYS A 69 34.41 40.99 -1.57
C LYS A 69 33.85 42.37 -1.89
N ALA A 70 33.10 42.94 -0.93
CA ALA A 70 32.47 44.25 -1.05
C ALA A 70 33.45 45.37 -1.45
N SER A 71 34.69 45.30 -0.96
CA SER A 71 35.77 46.23 -1.26
C SER A 71 36.28 46.14 -2.71
N HIS A 72 36.07 45.02 -3.39
CA HIS A 72 36.66 44.72 -4.69
C HIS A 72 35.62 44.49 -5.81
N LYS A 73 34.41 45.04 -5.66
CA LYS A 73 33.33 44.95 -6.67
C LYS A 73 33.74 45.41 -8.08
N HIS A 74 34.67 46.36 -8.14
CA HIS A 74 35.18 46.91 -9.41
C HIS A 74 35.88 45.86 -10.29
N LEU A 75 36.31 44.72 -9.72
CA LEU A 75 36.91 43.60 -10.46
C LEU A 75 35.93 42.87 -11.38
N VAL A 76 34.62 43.10 -11.23
CA VAL A 76 33.57 42.60 -12.14
C VAL A 76 32.87 43.79 -12.78
N PRO A 77 33.52 44.46 -13.76
CA PRO A 77 32.98 45.66 -14.37
C PRO A 77 31.68 45.36 -15.12
N GLY A 78 30.64 46.16 -14.84
CA GLY A 78 29.31 45.98 -15.44
C GLY A 78 28.58 44.70 -14.96
N GLY A 79 29.06 44.06 -13.89
CA GLY A 79 28.40 42.92 -13.28
C GLY A 79 27.14 43.30 -12.52
N ILE A 80 26.13 42.44 -12.58
CA ILE A 80 24.84 42.64 -11.90
C ILE A 80 24.91 42.00 -10.51
N VAL A 81 24.60 42.75 -9.46
CA VAL A 81 24.52 42.22 -8.09
C VAL A 81 23.24 41.41 -7.92
N LEU A 82 23.34 40.13 -7.59
CA LEU A 82 22.19 39.25 -7.37
C LEU A 82 21.78 39.18 -5.89
N SER A 83 22.76 39.10 -4.99
CA SER A 83 22.56 39.07 -3.54
C SER A 83 23.86 39.41 -2.80
N SER A 84 23.77 39.70 -1.50
CA SER A 84 24.90 39.83 -0.58
C SER A 84 24.90 38.69 0.45
N SER A 85 26.06 38.41 1.05
CA SER A 85 26.16 37.52 2.22
C SER A 85 25.45 38.14 3.43
N GLY A 86 25.04 37.32 4.40
CA GLY A 86 24.39 37.79 5.64
C GLY A 86 25.26 38.75 6.47
N SER A 87 26.58 38.63 6.36
CA SER A 87 27.57 39.55 6.96
C SER A 87 27.84 40.80 6.12
N GLY A 88 27.31 40.90 4.89
CA GLY A 88 27.57 42.00 3.96
C GLY A 88 28.97 42.04 3.33
N VAL A 89 29.86 41.11 3.71
CA VAL A 89 31.26 41.08 3.27
C VAL A 89 31.42 40.64 1.81
N THR A 90 30.58 39.72 1.33
CA THR A 90 30.69 39.14 -0.01
C THR A 90 29.43 39.42 -0.82
N TYR A 91 29.60 39.94 -2.03
CA TYR A 91 28.55 40.11 -3.01
C TYR A 91 28.61 38.99 -4.04
N PHE A 92 27.45 38.47 -4.39
CA PHE A 92 27.29 37.49 -5.46
C PHE A 92 26.87 38.23 -6.72
N MET A 93 27.76 38.24 -7.71
CA MET A 93 27.63 39.06 -8.91
C MET A 93 27.64 38.20 -10.17
N GLU A 94 26.80 38.57 -11.12
CA GLU A 94 26.73 38.01 -12.46
C GLU A 94 27.57 38.87 -13.41
N PRO A 95 28.66 38.35 -14.00
CA PRO A 95 29.46 39.07 -14.98
C PRO A 95 28.66 39.38 -16.25
N ARG A 96 28.97 40.49 -16.93
CA ARG A 96 28.29 40.94 -18.16
C ARG A 96 28.25 39.85 -19.24
N ASP A 97 29.35 39.14 -19.42
CA ASP A 97 29.48 38.09 -20.43
C ASP A 97 28.64 36.85 -20.08
N ALA A 98 28.36 36.62 -18.79
CA ALA A 98 27.51 35.54 -18.31
C ALA A 98 26.00 35.85 -18.48
N VAL A 99 25.61 37.12 -18.66
CA VAL A 99 24.19 37.53 -18.72
C VAL A 99 23.42 36.82 -19.83
N LYS A 100 24.03 36.71 -21.01
CA LYS A 100 23.42 36.01 -22.15
C LYS A 100 23.20 34.54 -21.85
N LEU A 101 24.22 33.86 -21.33
CA LEU A 101 24.20 32.43 -21.02
C LEU A 101 23.21 32.10 -19.88
N ASN A 102 23.15 32.93 -18.84
CA ASN A 102 22.16 32.80 -17.76
C ASN A 102 20.73 33.01 -18.26
N ASN A 103 20.49 33.99 -19.12
CA ASN A 103 19.15 34.19 -19.70
C ASN A 103 18.74 33.01 -20.58
N THR A 104 19.67 32.48 -21.39
CA THR A 104 19.45 31.26 -22.17
C THR A 104 19.15 30.06 -21.26
N GLU A 105 19.87 29.90 -20.15
CA GLU A 105 19.63 28.81 -19.19
C GLU A 105 18.23 28.89 -18.59
N VAL A 106 17.79 30.07 -18.18
CA VAL A 106 16.44 30.27 -17.64
C VAL A 106 15.38 29.92 -18.68
N LYS A 107 15.58 30.33 -19.94
CA LYS A 107 14.68 30.00 -21.05
C LYS A 107 14.64 28.48 -21.30
N LEU A 108 15.79 27.84 -21.50
CA LEU A 108 15.90 26.41 -21.78
C LEU A 108 15.34 25.56 -20.64
N SER A 109 15.58 25.96 -19.39
CA SER A 109 14.99 25.28 -18.22
C SER A 109 13.46 25.40 -18.19
N GLY A 110 12.90 26.52 -18.62
CA GLY A 110 11.45 26.70 -18.75
C GLY A 110 10.87 25.85 -19.89
N ASP A 111 11.53 25.86 -21.05
CA ASP A 111 11.14 25.09 -22.23
C ASP A 111 11.22 23.57 -21.95
N GLU A 112 12.25 23.11 -21.24
CA GLU A 112 12.39 21.72 -20.78
C GLU A 112 11.18 21.31 -19.92
N ARG A 113 10.85 22.11 -18.91
CA ARG A 113 9.73 21.84 -18.01
C ARG A 113 8.38 21.81 -18.74
N ALA A 114 8.19 22.71 -19.71
CA ALA A 114 6.98 22.76 -20.52
C ALA A 114 6.84 21.51 -21.39
N GLU A 115 7.94 21.06 -22.01
CA GLU A 115 7.96 19.84 -22.83
C GLU A 115 7.76 18.58 -21.98
N GLU A 116 8.35 18.49 -20.78
CA GLU A 116 8.10 17.40 -19.83
C GLU A 116 6.61 17.31 -19.47
N LEU A 117 5.97 18.44 -19.16
CA LEU A 117 4.53 18.48 -18.87
C LEU A 117 3.68 18.07 -20.08
N ALA A 118 4.09 18.45 -21.30
CA ALA A 118 3.41 18.03 -22.51
C ALA A 118 3.48 16.51 -22.72
N VAL A 119 4.65 15.91 -22.53
CA VAL A 119 4.85 14.45 -22.58
C VAL A 119 3.98 13.76 -21.52
N LEU A 120 4.01 14.25 -20.28
CA LEU A 120 3.19 13.69 -19.20
C LEU A 120 1.70 13.79 -19.52
N GLY A 121 1.23 14.94 -20.00
CA GLY A 121 -0.17 15.13 -20.42
C GLY A 121 -0.60 14.14 -21.51
N LEU A 122 0.26 13.90 -22.50
CA LEU A 122 0.00 12.90 -23.55
C LEU A 122 -0.12 11.49 -22.97
N LEU A 123 0.81 11.10 -22.09
CA LEU A 123 0.77 9.78 -21.44
C LEU A 123 -0.48 9.61 -20.57
N THR A 124 -0.82 10.63 -19.77
CA THR A 124 -2.03 10.63 -18.94
C THR A 124 -3.29 10.54 -19.79
N SER A 125 -3.37 11.25 -20.92
CA SER A 125 -4.50 11.15 -21.84
C SER A 125 -4.70 9.72 -22.33
N ARG A 126 -3.64 9.02 -22.72
CA ARG A 126 -3.72 7.63 -23.19
C ARG A 126 -4.19 6.66 -22.11
N ILE A 127 -3.77 6.87 -20.87
CA ILE A 127 -4.27 6.10 -19.72
C ILE A 127 -5.77 6.40 -19.52
N ALA A 128 -6.18 7.65 -19.63
CA ALA A 128 -7.58 8.06 -19.53
C ALA A 128 -8.45 7.45 -20.65
N ASP A 129 -7.95 7.37 -21.89
CA ASP A 129 -8.64 6.71 -23.00
C ASP A 129 -8.86 5.21 -22.73
N SER A 130 -7.94 4.59 -21.99
CA SER A 130 -8.00 3.18 -21.60
C SER A 130 -8.74 2.94 -20.27
N ARG A 131 -9.38 3.97 -19.70
CA ARG A 131 -10.02 3.95 -18.36
C ARG A 131 -11.00 2.79 -18.17
N THR A 132 -11.82 2.48 -19.17
CA THR A 132 -12.80 1.38 -19.11
C THR A 132 -12.14 0.02 -19.04
N LYS A 133 -11.13 -0.22 -19.89
CA LYS A 133 -10.35 -1.47 -19.91
C LYS A 133 -9.60 -1.69 -18.60
N ILE A 134 -8.95 -0.64 -18.07
CA ILE A 134 -8.23 -0.69 -16.80
C ILE A 134 -9.20 -1.03 -15.66
N ARG A 135 -10.35 -0.36 -15.57
CA ARG A 135 -11.34 -0.67 -14.53
C ARG A 135 -11.89 -2.10 -14.64
N HIS A 136 -12.15 -2.56 -15.86
CA HIS A 136 -12.62 -3.93 -16.08
C HIS A 136 -11.59 -4.95 -15.60
N LEU A 137 -10.32 -4.78 -15.99
CA LEU A 137 -9.23 -5.64 -15.54
C LEU A 137 -9.07 -5.59 -14.02
N MET A 138 -9.12 -4.41 -13.42
CA MET A 138 -9.03 -4.24 -11.97
C MET A 138 -10.17 -4.95 -11.23
N GLY A 139 -11.39 -4.92 -11.78
CA GLY A 139 -12.51 -5.70 -11.28
C GLY A 139 -12.27 -7.21 -11.35
N LYS A 140 -11.68 -7.72 -12.45
CA LYS A 140 -11.35 -9.15 -12.59
C LYS A 140 -10.21 -9.59 -11.68
N ILE A 141 -9.22 -8.75 -11.47
CA ILE A 141 -8.16 -9.01 -10.48
C ILE A 141 -8.76 -9.07 -9.08
N LEU A 142 -9.68 -8.17 -8.73
CA LEU A 142 -10.36 -8.20 -7.43
C LEU A 142 -11.22 -9.45 -7.24
N GLU A 143 -11.97 -9.89 -8.27
CA GLU A 143 -12.72 -11.14 -8.23
C GLU A 143 -11.80 -12.34 -7.95
N LEU A 144 -10.64 -12.40 -8.60
CA LEU A 144 -9.65 -13.46 -8.42
C LEU A 144 -9.01 -13.39 -7.02
N ASP A 145 -8.62 -12.20 -6.58
CA ASP A 145 -8.02 -11.97 -5.27
C ASP A 145 -8.96 -12.38 -4.14
N LEU A 146 -10.24 -12.03 -4.22
CA LEU A 146 -11.26 -12.48 -3.27
C LEU A 146 -11.44 -14.01 -3.28
N ALA A 147 -11.38 -14.66 -4.45
CA ALA A 147 -11.46 -16.11 -4.54
C ALA A 147 -10.23 -16.78 -3.90
N CYS A 148 -9.03 -16.26 -4.17
CA CYS A 148 -7.78 -16.71 -3.55
C CYS A 148 -7.80 -16.50 -2.04
N ALA A 149 -8.22 -15.33 -1.56
CA ALA A 149 -8.33 -15.04 -0.13
C ALA A 149 -9.29 -16.01 0.59
N ARG A 150 -10.46 -16.28 0.01
CA ARG A 150 -11.41 -17.28 0.54
C ARG A 150 -10.82 -18.69 0.55
N GLY A 151 -10.09 -19.07 -0.50
CA GLY A 151 -9.42 -20.37 -0.60
C GLY A 151 -8.31 -20.53 0.43
N SER A 152 -7.43 -19.54 0.57
CA SER A 152 -6.37 -19.52 1.58
C SER A 152 -6.94 -19.56 2.99
N TYR A 153 -7.97 -18.75 3.26
CA TYR A 153 -8.67 -18.78 4.54
C TYR A 153 -9.27 -20.16 4.81
N ALA A 154 -9.94 -20.77 3.83
CA ALA A 154 -10.48 -22.12 3.95
C ALA A 154 -9.39 -23.16 4.28
N LEU A 155 -8.22 -23.08 3.66
CA LEU A 155 -7.10 -23.98 3.99
C LEU A 155 -6.60 -23.74 5.42
N TRP A 156 -6.45 -22.48 5.82
CA TRP A 156 -5.95 -22.09 7.14
C TRP A 156 -6.82 -22.61 8.27
N ILE A 157 -8.15 -22.47 8.17
CA ILE A 157 -9.07 -22.97 9.20
C ILE A 157 -9.45 -24.45 9.03
N ASN A 158 -8.85 -25.17 8.07
CA ASN A 158 -9.26 -26.52 7.67
C ASN A 158 -10.78 -26.60 7.37
N GLY A 159 -11.26 -25.62 6.63
CA GLY A 159 -12.65 -25.41 6.28
C GLY A 159 -13.15 -26.34 5.18
N VAL A 160 -14.41 -26.73 5.29
CA VAL A 160 -15.11 -27.55 4.30
C VAL A 160 -16.17 -26.74 3.58
N ARG A 161 -16.41 -27.08 2.31
CA ARG A 161 -17.42 -26.41 1.48
C ARG A 161 -18.84 -26.71 1.99
N PRO A 162 -19.65 -25.70 2.35
CA PRO A 162 -21.06 -25.93 2.61
C PRO A 162 -21.87 -26.15 1.34
N ALA A 163 -22.93 -26.92 1.47
CA ALA A 163 -24.03 -27.01 0.52
C ALA A 163 -25.27 -26.32 1.09
N PHE A 164 -26.11 -25.77 0.21
CA PHE A 164 -27.42 -25.29 0.63
C PHE A 164 -28.42 -26.44 0.61
N SER A 165 -29.20 -26.59 1.68
CA SER A 165 -30.34 -27.50 1.68
C SER A 165 -31.45 -26.90 0.82
N ASP A 166 -31.83 -27.62 -0.23
CA ASP A 166 -32.99 -27.28 -1.03
C ASP A 166 -34.23 -27.87 -0.33
N ARG A 167 -35.30 -27.09 -0.20
CA ARG A 167 -36.52 -27.60 0.44
C ARG A 167 -37.22 -28.68 -0.41
N ASP A 168 -36.98 -28.68 -1.72
CA ASP A 168 -37.73 -29.47 -2.69
C ASP A 168 -36.95 -30.65 -3.29
N SER A 169 -35.64 -30.81 -2.98
CA SER A 169 -34.81 -31.91 -3.51
C SER A 169 -34.60 -33.03 -2.50
N SER A 170 -35.67 -33.76 -2.18
CA SER A 170 -35.56 -35.04 -1.47
C SER A 170 -35.05 -36.12 -2.42
N SER A 171 -33.74 -36.22 -2.63
CA SER A 171 -33.17 -37.46 -3.17
C SER A 171 -33.20 -38.52 -2.07
N GLU A 172 -33.99 -39.59 -2.26
CA GLU A 172 -34.24 -40.68 -1.30
C GLU A 172 -32.99 -41.45 -0.83
N SER A 173 -31.81 -41.16 -1.40
CA SER A 173 -30.55 -41.86 -1.14
C SER A 173 -29.60 -41.18 -0.15
N ASP A 174 -29.91 -39.98 0.36
CA ASP A 174 -29.03 -39.24 1.26
C ASP A 174 -29.64 -39.06 2.67
N PRO A 175 -29.11 -39.72 3.72
CA PRO A 175 -29.64 -39.60 5.08
C PRO A 175 -29.56 -38.18 5.65
N SER A 176 -28.70 -37.31 5.09
CA SER A 176 -28.65 -35.89 5.46
C SER A 176 -29.78 -35.05 4.84
N GLY A 177 -30.52 -35.58 3.86
CA GLY A 177 -31.66 -34.90 3.21
C GLY A 177 -32.88 -34.70 4.13
N ALA A 178 -32.94 -35.42 5.25
CA ALA A 178 -33.98 -35.24 6.27
C ALA A 178 -33.79 -33.97 7.15
N TYR A 179 -32.64 -33.31 7.01
CA TYR A 179 -32.23 -32.19 7.86
C TYR A 179 -32.10 -30.89 7.08
N SER A 180 -32.71 -29.83 7.60
CA SER A 180 -32.56 -28.47 7.07
C SER A 180 -31.17 -27.94 7.40
N VAL A 181 -30.68 -28.22 8.61
CA VAL A 181 -29.30 -27.97 9.05
C VAL A 181 -28.65 -29.31 9.40
N PHE A 182 -27.54 -29.63 8.74
CA PHE A 182 -26.72 -30.81 9.02
C PHE A 182 -25.25 -30.40 9.02
N ILE A 183 -24.65 -30.24 10.19
CA ILE A 183 -23.25 -29.85 10.33
C ILE A 183 -22.60 -30.74 11.37
N GLU A 184 -21.50 -31.42 11.01
CA GLU A 184 -20.75 -32.26 11.94
C GLU A 184 -19.42 -31.59 12.30
N GLY A 185 -19.06 -31.65 13.56
CA GLY A 185 -17.78 -31.25 14.11
C GLY A 185 -17.39 -29.79 13.84
N ILE A 186 -18.37 -28.88 13.75
CA ILE A 186 -18.07 -27.47 13.53
C ILE A 186 -17.40 -26.86 14.76
N ARG A 187 -16.32 -26.10 14.52
CA ARG A 187 -15.68 -25.27 15.55
C ARG A 187 -16.08 -23.82 15.36
N HIS A 188 -16.19 -23.06 16.44
CA HIS A 188 -16.51 -21.63 16.34
C HIS A 188 -15.38 -20.90 15.57
N PRO A 189 -15.63 -20.32 14.38
CA PRO A 189 -14.58 -19.80 13.50
C PRO A 189 -13.66 -18.80 14.21
N LEU A 190 -14.20 -17.75 14.84
CA LEU A 190 -13.38 -16.72 15.49
C LEU A 190 -12.59 -17.22 16.72
N LEU A 191 -13.09 -18.24 17.43
CA LEU A 191 -12.34 -18.82 18.56
C LEU A 191 -11.23 -19.73 18.04
N LEU A 192 -11.47 -20.41 16.91
CA LEU A 192 -10.48 -21.24 16.25
C LEU A 192 -9.33 -20.38 15.70
N GLU A 193 -9.64 -19.23 15.10
CA GLU A 193 -8.64 -18.27 14.61
C GLU A 193 -7.68 -17.81 15.71
N GLN A 194 -8.21 -17.51 16.91
CA GLN A 194 -7.38 -17.13 18.06
C GLN A 194 -6.40 -18.26 18.43
N SER A 195 -6.87 -19.51 18.44
CA SER A 195 -6.01 -20.66 18.73
C SER A 195 -4.97 -20.93 17.62
N LEU A 196 -5.33 -20.75 16.36
CA LEU A 196 -4.44 -20.94 15.21
C LEU A 196 -3.35 -19.86 15.13
N GLY A 197 -3.70 -18.59 15.36
CA GLY A 197 -2.74 -17.48 15.34
C GLY A 197 -1.62 -17.66 16.38
N ILE A 198 -1.99 -18.06 17.60
CA ILE A 198 -1.00 -18.32 18.67
C ILE A 198 -0.09 -19.51 18.31
N ALA A 199 -0.63 -20.54 17.64
CA ALA A 199 0.14 -21.70 17.21
C ALA A 199 1.15 -21.35 16.10
N GLU A 200 0.79 -20.47 15.16
CA GLU A 200 1.69 -19.99 14.11
C GLU A 200 2.82 -19.09 14.66
N GLU A 201 2.51 -18.17 15.59
CA GLU A 201 3.52 -17.33 16.25
C GLU A 201 4.54 -18.17 17.04
N SER A 202 4.07 -19.20 17.74
CA SER A 202 4.93 -20.14 18.46
C SER A 202 5.85 -20.93 17.51
N ALA A 203 5.32 -21.39 16.37
CA ALA A 203 6.09 -22.13 15.37
C ALA A 203 7.14 -21.26 14.62
N THR A 204 6.88 -19.97 14.45
CA THR A 204 7.85 -19.04 13.83
C THR A 204 8.98 -18.62 14.77
N THR A 205 8.74 -18.61 16.07
CA THR A 205 9.75 -18.26 17.09
C THR A 205 10.74 -19.42 17.28
N GLU A 206 10.28 -20.67 17.23
CA GLU A 206 11.14 -21.87 17.25
C GLU A 206 12.10 -21.97 16.05
N ALA A 207 11.79 -21.34 14.91
CA ALA A 207 12.65 -21.35 13.73
C ALA A 207 13.82 -20.33 13.80
N THR A 208 13.88 -19.47 14.82
CA THR A 208 14.88 -18.38 14.89
C THR A 208 15.82 -18.43 16.11
N GLU A 209 15.68 -19.39 17.02
CA GLU A 209 16.52 -19.44 18.24
C GLU A 209 17.32 -20.74 18.39
N VAL A 210 18.57 -20.72 17.91
CA VAL A 210 19.66 -21.54 18.48
C VAL A 210 20.26 -20.73 19.64
N GLY A 211 19.76 -20.92 20.87
CA GLY A 211 20.36 -20.26 22.04
C GLY A 211 19.55 -20.25 23.34
N LYS A 212 19.47 -21.41 24.01
CA LYS A 212 19.34 -21.62 25.47
C LYS A 212 18.45 -20.72 26.36
N GLU A 213 17.54 -21.46 27.01
CA GLU A 213 17.23 -21.51 28.45
C GLU A 213 16.27 -20.46 29.08
N GLN A 214 15.23 -21.04 29.71
CA GLN A 214 14.44 -20.57 30.87
C GLN A 214 13.46 -19.41 30.66
N LEU A 215 12.23 -19.78 30.29
CA LEU A 215 11.03 -19.03 30.66
C LEU A 215 9.97 -19.99 31.24
N SER A 216 9.44 -19.54 32.37
CA SER A 216 8.49 -20.12 33.31
C SER A 216 7.25 -20.82 32.74
N GLU A 217 6.86 -21.90 33.43
CA GLU A 217 5.54 -22.54 33.40
C GLU A 217 4.43 -21.51 33.69
N ASP A 218 3.57 -21.23 32.69
CA ASP A 218 2.15 -20.81 32.75
C ASP A 218 1.69 -20.07 31.47
N HIS A 219 2.08 -20.54 30.30
CA HIS A 219 1.34 -20.20 29.08
C HIS A 219 0.31 -21.30 28.82
N PRO A 220 -1.00 -21.05 29.02
CA PRO A 220 -2.01 -22.04 28.71
C PRO A 220 -1.95 -22.29 27.20
N VAL A 221 -1.56 -23.52 26.82
CA VAL A 221 -1.68 -23.99 25.44
C VAL A 221 -3.09 -23.65 24.97
N PRO A 222 -3.29 -22.90 23.87
CA PRO A 222 -4.61 -22.53 23.41
C PRO A 222 -5.42 -23.80 23.19
N SER A 223 -6.43 -24.03 24.04
CA SER A 223 -7.27 -25.20 23.87
C SER A 223 -8.13 -24.98 22.64
N MET A 224 -7.95 -25.86 21.65
CA MET A 224 -8.75 -25.82 20.42
C MET A 224 -10.23 -25.86 20.77
N PRO A 225 -11.08 -24.99 20.17
CA PRO A 225 -12.51 -24.95 20.49
C PRO A 225 -13.17 -26.31 20.30
N VAL A 226 -13.94 -26.77 21.28
CA VAL A 226 -14.60 -28.08 21.23
C VAL A 226 -15.52 -28.15 20.00
N PRO A 227 -15.40 -29.19 19.15
CA PRO A 227 -16.26 -29.34 17.98
C PRO A 227 -17.71 -29.66 18.38
N LEU A 228 -18.66 -29.21 17.58
CA LEU A 228 -20.10 -29.38 17.82
C LEU A 228 -20.81 -29.98 16.60
N ASP A 229 -21.78 -30.84 16.85
CA ASP A 229 -22.69 -31.37 15.82
C ASP A 229 -24.04 -30.63 15.90
N MET A 230 -24.59 -30.24 14.75
CA MET A 230 -25.85 -29.50 14.62
C MET A 230 -26.75 -30.16 13.59
N HIS A 231 -27.79 -30.88 14.05
CA HIS A 231 -28.77 -31.55 13.20
C HIS A 231 -30.18 -31.01 13.49
N VAL A 232 -30.79 -30.34 12.51
CA VAL A 232 -32.15 -29.78 12.60
C VAL A 232 -32.99 -30.34 11.45
N LYS A 233 -34.10 -31.00 11.77
CA LYS A 233 -34.98 -31.62 10.76
C LYS A 233 -35.67 -30.55 9.88
N ASN A 234 -36.14 -30.95 8.70
CA ASN A 234 -36.77 -30.03 7.74
C ASN A 234 -37.98 -29.26 8.30
N ASP A 235 -38.81 -29.89 9.13
CA ASP A 235 -40.04 -29.29 9.68
C ASP A 235 -39.84 -28.57 11.02
N THR A 236 -38.62 -28.54 11.54
CA THR A 236 -38.33 -27.92 12.85
C THR A 236 -38.27 -26.40 12.70
N ARG A 237 -39.20 -25.68 13.34
CA ARG A 237 -39.20 -24.21 13.37
C ARG A 237 -38.52 -23.59 14.58
N ILE A 238 -38.49 -24.30 15.70
CA ILE A 238 -37.94 -23.82 16.97
C ILE A 238 -37.02 -24.90 17.53
N VAL A 239 -35.79 -24.52 17.85
CA VAL A 239 -34.83 -25.35 18.58
C VAL A 239 -34.56 -24.67 19.92
N VAL A 240 -34.79 -25.40 21.01
CA VAL A 240 -34.53 -24.90 22.37
C VAL A 240 -33.21 -25.49 22.87
N ILE A 241 -32.25 -24.62 23.20
CA ILE A 241 -30.97 -25.01 23.78
C ILE A 241 -30.99 -24.71 25.29
N SER A 242 -30.89 -25.76 26.11
CA SER A 242 -30.86 -25.64 27.57
C SER A 242 -29.55 -26.19 28.15
N GLY A 243 -29.18 -25.74 29.35
CA GLY A 243 -27.92 -26.10 30.01
C GLY A 243 -27.43 -24.99 30.95
N PRO A 244 -26.32 -25.19 31.68
CA PRO A 244 -25.73 -24.18 32.55
C PRO A 244 -25.24 -22.95 31.76
N ASN A 245 -25.11 -21.78 32.41
CA ASN A 245 -24.77 -20.51 31.74
C ASN A 245 -23.42 -20.55 31.02
N THR A 246 -22.44 -21.27 31.56
CA THR A 246 -21.11 -21.51 30.97
C THR A 246 -21.06 -22.72 30.02
N GLY A 247 -22.18 -23.37 29.74
CA GLY A 247 -22.28 -24.58 28.91
C GLY A 247 -22.21 -24.35 27.40
N GLY A 248 -21.68 -23.22 26.93
CA GLY A 248 -21.46 -22.98 25.50
C GLY A 248 -22.70 -22.61 24.67
N LYS A 249 -23.89 -22.42 25.27
CA LYS A 249 -25.15 -22.13 24.56
C LYS A 249 -25.05 -20.94 23.59
N THR A 250 -24.52 -19.82 24.07
CA THR A 250 -24.33 -18.61 23.24
C THR A 250 -23.30 -18.86 22.14
N ALA A 251 -22.23 -19.61 22.42
CA ALA A 251 -21.22 -19.96 21.43
C ALA A 251 -21.80 -20.86 20.34
N THR A 252 -22.66 -21.83 20.68
CA THR A 252 -23.42 -22.66 19.73
C THR A 252 -24.26 -21.80 18.79
N MET A 253 -25.06 -20.87 19.33
CA MET A 253 -25.90 -19.99 18.51
C MET A 253 -25.09 -19.08 17.59
N LYS A 254 -24.02 -18.46 18.12
CA LYS A 254 -23.10 -17.63 17.33
C LYS A 254 -22.39 -18.45 16.24
N THR A 255 -22.02 -19.69 16.53
CA THR A 255 -21.39 -20.59 15.56
C THR A 255 -22.33 -20.86 14.38
N LEU A 256 -23.61 -21.17 14.63
CA LEU A 256 -24.59 -21.37 13.56
C LEU A 256 -24.84 -20.08 12.75
N GLY A 257 -24.97 -18.95 13.43
CA GLY A 257 -25.14 -17.64 12.78
C GLY A 257 -23.96 -17.26 11.89
N LEU A 258 -22.73 -17.44 12.38
CA LEU A 258 -21.51 -17.21 11.61
C LEU A 258 -21.40 -18.19 10.43
N ALA A 259 -21.67 -19.48 10.63
CA ALA A 259 -21.66 -20.46 9.54
C ALA A 259 -22.64 -20.09 8.42
N SER A 260 -23.83 -19.57 8.77
CA SER A 260 -24.80 -19.05 7.81
C SER A 260 -24.25 -17.85 7.02
N LEU A 261 -23.67 -16.86 7.71
CA LEU A 261 -23.08 -15.68 7.08
C LEU A 261 -21.88 -16.01 6.19
N MET A 262 -20.99 -16.89 6.66
CA MET A 262 -19.85 -17.39 5.90
C MET A 262 -20.30 -18.10 4.62
N SER A 263 -21.33 -18.95 4.70
CA SER A 263 -21.90 -19.64 3.53
C SER A 263 -22.43 -18.66 2.50
N LYS A 264 -23.16 -17.62 2.93
CA LYS A 264 -23.65 -16.55 2.05
C LYS A 264 -22.51 -15.75 1.42
N ALA A 265 -21.42 -15.56 2.16
CA ALA A 265 -20.22 -14.91 1.67
C ALA A 265 -19.36 -15.81 0.75
N GLY A 266 -19.78 -17.05 0.47
CA GLY A 266 -19.01 -18.00 -0.34
C GLY A 266 -17.73 -18.49 0.37
N MET A 267 -17.70 -18.43 1.69
CA MET A 267 -16.60 -18.90 2.53
C MET A 267 -16.87 -20.32 3.02
N PHE A 268 -15.79 -21.08 3.20
CA PHE A 268 -15.85 -22.38 3.87
C PHE A 268 -15.73 -22.17 5.38
N PHE A 269 -16.15 -23.15 6.18
CA PHE A 269 -16.09 -23.07 7.63
C PHE A 269 -15.59 -24.39 8.25
N PRO A 270 -15.07 -24.37 9.50
CA PRO A 270 -14.26 -25.46 10.04
C PRO A 270 -15.16 -26.56 10.61
N ALA A 271 -15.65 -27.42 9.72
CA ALA A 271 -16.53 -28.55 10.02
C ALA A 271 -16.01 -29.83 9.33
N LYS A 272 -16.72 -30.93 9.50
CA LYS A 272 -16.42 -32.23 8.88
C LYS A 272 -17.44 -32.58 7.81
N GLY A 273 -17.04 -33.48 6.91
CA GLY A 273 -17.93 -34.06 5.91
C GLY A 273 -18.48 -33.04 4.91
N ARG A 274 -19.79 -33.07 4.68
CA ARG A 274 -20.50 -32.20 3.73
C ARG A 274 -21.60 -31.42 4.47
N PRO A 275 -21.28 -30.30 5.12
CA PRO A 275 -22.25 -29.59 5.91
C PRO A 275 -23.32 -28.93 5.03
N ARG A 276 -24.55 -28.89 5.54
CA ARG A 276 -25.75 -28.35 4.88
C ARG A 276 -26.46 -27.37 5.77
N LEU A 277 -26.86 -26.25 5.19
CA LEU A 277 -27.68 -25.22 5.85
C LEU A 277 -28.68 -24.67 4.84
N PRO A 278 -29.85 -24.18 5.26
CA PRO A 278 -30.76 -23.54 4.32
C PRO A 278 -30.21 -22.17 3.90
N TRP A 279 -30.68 -21.67 2.76
CA TRP A 279 -30.53 -20.26 2.45
C TRP A 279 -31.44 -19.45 3.37
N PHE A 280 -30.88 -18.90 4.44
CA PHE A 280 -31.62 -18.00 5.33
C PHE A 280 -31.78 -16.65 4.64
N ASP A 281 -32.97 -16.06 4.54
CA ASP A 281 -33.07 -14.69 4.00
C ASP A 281 -32.46 -13.68 4.98
N GLN A 282 -32.73 -13.87 6.27
CA GLN A 282 -32.26 -13.03 7.36
C GLN A 282 -31.63 -13.87 8.47
N VAL A 283 -30.55 -13.36 9.08
CA VAL A 283 -29.94 -13.91 10.28
C VAL A 283 -30.08 -12.83 11.35
N LEU A 284 -31.00 -13.04 12.29
CA LEU A 284 -31.31 -12.10 13.37
C LEU A 284 -30.75 -12.65 14.68
N ALA A 285 -30.20 -11.78 15.51
CA ALA A 285 -29.70 -12.14 16.83
C ALA A 285 -30.23 -11.13 17.84
N ASP A 286 -30.97 -11.64 18.82
CA ASP A 286 -31.29 -10.91 20.05
C ASP A 286 -30.51 -11.60 21.18
N ILE A 287 -29.41 -10.97 21.55
CA ILE A 287 -28.53 -11.44 22.63
C ILE A 287 -28.73 -10.44 23.76
N GLY A 288 -29.56 -10.81 24.73
CA GLY A 288 -29.81 -9.95 25.89
C GLY A 288 -28.51 -9.67 26.65
N ASP A 289 -28.27 -8.40 26.98
CA ASP A 289 -27.17 -7.95 27.83
C ASP A 289 -27.70 -6.96 28.86
N HIS A 290 -27.66 -7.33 30.14
CA HIS A 290 -27.39 -6.50 31.33
C HIS A 290 -27.34 -7.39 32.58
N GLN A 291 -26.34 -8.26 32.71
CA GLN A 291 -25.91 -8.72 34.04
C GLN A 291 -24.57 -8.06 34.36
N VAL A 292 -24.66 -6.87 34.95
CA VAL A 292 -23.59 -6.28 35.73
C VAL A 292 -23.31 -7.26 36.87
N VAL A 293 -22.14 -7.89 36.87
CA VAL A 293 -21.65 -8.59 38.05
C VAL A 293 -21.23 -7.51 39.05
N SER A 294 -22.17 -7.09 39.89
CA SER A 294 -21.86 -6.33 41.10
C SER A 294 -21.19 -7.27 42.09
N VAL A 295 -19.90 -7.06 42.29
CA VAL A 295 -19.12 -7.64 43.38
C VAL A 295 -19.72 -7.16 44.71
N PHE A 296 -20.10 -8.10 45.59
CA PHE A 296 -20.13 -7.92 47.03
C PHE A 296 -19.23 -8.98 47.64
#